data_AF-A0A329Y6R6-F1
#
_entry.id   AF-A0A329Y6R6-F1
#
_cell.length_a   1.000
_cell.length_b   1.000
_cell.length_c   1.000
_cell.angle_alpha   90.00
_cell.angle_beta   90.00
_cell.angle_gamma   90.00
#
_symmetry.space_group_name_H-M   'P 1'
#
loop_
_entity.id
_entity.type
_entity.pdbx_description
1 polymer ?
#
loop_
_entity_poly.entity_id
_entity_poly.type
_entity_poly.pdbx_seq_one_letter_code
_entity_poly.pdbx_strand_id
1 'polypeptide(L)'
;MNGITKSLDEMNLQERADLMTAVADVLQAAAEEAEEDGDALAATNSFFLACNLRSCSSDLGPKDLKAAELLLEQGITFIHLLNGRRKNGISVH
;
A
#
# COMPACT_ATOMS: atom_id res chain seq x y z
N MET A 1 16.21 14.84 -9.77
CA MET A 1 16.29 13.37 -9.71
C MET A 1 15.53 12.86 -10.93
N ASN A 2 16.24 12.48 -12.00
CA ASN A 2 15.59 12.04 -13.24
C ASN A 2 15.05 10.62 -13.03
N GLY A 3 13.75 10.56 -12.74
CA GLY A 3 13.03 9.35 -12.34
C GLY A 3 12.82 8.41 -13.52
N ILE A 4 13.72 7.45 -13.67
CA ILE A 4 13.33 6.14 -14.17
C ILE A 4 12.84 5.39 -12.93
N THR A 5 11.54 5.40 -12.69
CA THR A 5 10.91 4.47 -11.74
C THR A 5 11.03 3.09 -12.34
N LYS A 6 11.88 2.25 -11.74
CA LYS A 6 11.97 0.84 -12.09
C LYS A 6 10.59 0.20 -12.04
N SER A 7 10.26 -0.65 -13.00
CA SER A 7 9.12 -1.54 -12.88
C SER A 7 9.42 -2.65 -11.84
N LEU A 8 8.39 -3.33 -11.34
CA LEU A 8 8.59 -4.38 -10.33
C LEU A 8 9.58 -5.44 -10.82
N ASP A 9 9.49 -5.87 -12.08
CA ASP A 9 10.39 -6.85 -12.70
C ASP A 9 11.85 -6.39 -12.78
N GLU A 10 12.11 -5.09 -12.81
CA GLU A 10 13.45 -4.50 -12.79
C GLU A 10 14.04 -4.36 -11.38
N MET A 11 13.21 -4.44 -10.34
CA MET A 11 13.65 -4.35 -8.95
C MET A 11 14.22 -5.67 -8.43
N ASN A 12 15.27 -5.60 -7.63
CA ASN A 12 15.73 -6.75 -6.84
C ASN A 12 14.85 -6.96 -5.59
N LEU A 13 15.05 -8.07 -4.86
CA LEU A 13 14.25 -8.41 -3.68
C LEU A 13 14.26 -7.32 -2.60
N GLN A 14 15.42 -6.70 -2.34
CA GLN A 14 15.53 -5.64 -1.34
C GLN A 14 14.75 -4.40 -1.78
N GLU A 15 14.89 -3.99 -3.05
CA GLU A 15 14.15 -2.85 -3.59
C GLU A 15 12.63 -3.06 -3.51
N ARG A 16 12.16 -4.31 -3.72
CA ARG A 16 10.74 -4.65 -3.55
C ARG A 16 10.31 -4.63 -2.09
N ALA A 17 11.12 -5.14 -1.17
CA ALA A 17 10.84 -5.09 0.27
C ALA A 17 10.81 -3.64 0.80
N ASP A 18 11.69 -2.78 0.30
CA ASP A 18 11.72 -1.36 0.63
C ASP A 18 10.46 -0.66 0.12
N LEU A 19 10.03 -0.96 -1.12
CA LEU A 19 8.80 -0.42 -1.68
C LEU A 19 7.56 -0.89 -0.90
N MET A 20 7.50 -2.16 -0.49
CA MET A 20 6.41 -2.67 0.37
C MET A 20 6.36 -1.93 1.70
N THR A 21 7.52 -1.66 2.31
CA THR A 21 7.60 -0.90 3.56
C THR A 21 7.09 0.53 3.37
N ALA A 22 7.52 1.21 2.30
CA ALA A 22 7.04 2.56 2.00
C ALA A 22 5.52 2.62 1.75
N VAL A 23 4.97 1.65 1.01
CA VAL A 23 3.51 1.58 0.78
C VAL A 23 2.77 1.24 2.07
N ALA A 24 3.33 0.40 2.93
CA ALA A 24 2.75 0.11 4.24
C ALA A 24 2.69 1.36 5.15
N ASP A 25 3.73 2.20 5.14
CA ASP A 25 3.73 3.46 5.91
C ASP A 25 2.65 4.43 5.39
N VAL A 26 2.48 4.54 4.07
CA VAL A 26 1.41 5.37 3.48
C VAL A 26 0.01 4.85 3.84
N LEU A 27 -0.19 3.53 3.79
CA LEU A 27 -1.47 2.91 4.17
C LEU A 27 -1.76 3.07 5.66
N GLN A 28 -0.75 3.01 6.52
CA GLN A 28 -0.91 3.26 7.95
C GLN A 28 -1.41 4.69 8.20
N ALA A 29 -0.77 5.69 7.59
CA ALA A 29 -1.23 7.08 7.67
C ALA A 29 -2.65 7.26 7.10
N ALA A 30 -2.96 6.59 5.98
CA ALA A 30 -4.30 6.63 5.41
C ALA A 30 -5.36 5.94 6.29
N ALA A 31 -4.96 4.96 7.11
CA ALA A 31 -5.85 4.33 8.07
C ALA A 31 -6.21 5.30 9.20
N GLU A 32 -5.20 6.00 9.73
CA GLU A 32 -5.35 7.02 10.78
C GLU A 32 -6.22 8.17 10.30
N GLU A 33 -5.95 8.72 9.10
CA GLU A 33 -6.78 9.75 8.48
C GLU A 33 -8.24 9.31 8.30
N ALA A 34 -8.47 8.07 7.81
CA ALA A 34 -9.82 7.55 7.60
C ALA A 34 -10.58 7.32 8.92
N GLU A 35 -9.88 6.96 10.00
CA GLU A 35 -10.46 6.84 11.34
C GLU A 35 -10.89 8.21 11.88
N GLU A 36 -10.06 9.24 11.70
CA GLU A 36 -10.38 10.64 12.05
C GLU A 36 -11.60 11.16 11.27
N ASP A 37 -11.72 10.78 9.99
CA ASP A 37 -12.85 11.13 9.11
C ASP A 37 -14.12 10.29 9.39
N GLY A 38 -14.05 9.27 10.25
CA GLY A 38 -15.16 8.37 10.58
C GLY A 38 -15.46 7.30 9.52
N ASP A 39 -14.60 7.12 8.52
CA ASP A 39 -14.70 6.04 7.53
C ASP A 39 -14.03 4.76 8.06
N ALA A 40 -14.74 4.07 8.96
CA ALA A 40 -14.25 2.85 9.61
C ALA A 40 -13.84 1.73 8.63
N LEU A 41 -14.50 1.65 7.46
CA LEU A 41 -14.18 0.65 6.45
C LEU A 41 -12.85 0.97 5.75
N ALA A 42 -12.65 2.23 5.35
CA ALA A 42 -11.37 2.66 4.79
C ALA A 42 -10.24 2.52 5.81
N ALA A 43 -10.47 2.91 7.07
CA ALA A 43 -9.49 2.74 8.15
C ALA A 43 -9.04 1.29 8.30
N THR A 44 -10.02 0.38 8.44
CA THR A 44 -9.77 -1.06 8.61
C THR A 44 -9.02 -1.65 7.41
N ASN A 45 -9.47 -1.35 6.19
CA ASN A 45 -8.87 -1.91 4.98
C ASN A 45 -7.43 -1.40 4.77
N SER A 46 -7.20 -0.10 4.99
CA SER A 46 -5.86 0.50 4.93
C SER A 46 -4.91 -0.16 5.93
N PHE A 47 -5.36 -0.31 7.18
CA PHE A 47 -4.55 -0.94 8.23
C PHE A 47 -4.20 -2.39 7.91
N PHE A 48 -5.17 -3.20 7.45
CA PHE A 48 -4.92 -4.59 7.08
C PHE A 48 -3.90 -4.72 5.93
N LEU A 49 -4.00 -3.87 4.91
CA LEU A 49 -3.03 -3.85 3.81
C LEU A 49 -1.64 -3.46 4.31
N ALA A 50 -1.55 -2.46 5.20
CA ALA A 50 -0.28 -2.05 5.82
C ALA A 50 0.39 -3.19 6.59
N CYS A 51 -0.36 -3.89 7.45
CA CYS A 51 0.15 -5.01 8.24
C CYS A 51 0.64 -6.17 7.36
N ASN A 52 -0.12 -6.54 6.33
CA ASN A 52 0.26 -7.62 5.43
C ASN A 52 1.52 -7.27 4.63
N LEU A 53 1.62 -6.04 4.11
CA LEU A 53 2.82 -5.59 3.38
C LEU A 53 4.06 -5.53 4.27
N ARG A 54 3.93 -5.06 5.51
CA ARG A 54 5.04 -5.03 6.48
C ARG A 54 5.49 -6.43 6.88
N SER A 55 4.56 -7.38 6.95
CA SER A 55 4.89 -8.78 7.18
C SER A 55 5.64 -9.37 5.99
N CYS A 56 5.16 -9.13 4.75
CA CYS A 56 5.84 -9.54 3.53
C CYS A 56 7.24 -8.94 3.41
N SER A 57 7.45 -7.67 3.74
CA SER A 57 8.77 -7.03 3.62
C SER A 57 9.81 -7.59 4.60
N SER A 58 9.37 -8.10 5.75
CA SER A 58 10.25 -8.67 6.77
C SER A 58 10.76 -10.09 6.47
N ASP A 59 10.04 -10.85 5.63
CA ASP A 59 10.35 -12.25 5.30
C ASP A 59 10.04 -12.56 3.82
N LEU A 60 10.56 -11.73 2.92
CA LEU A 60 10.30 -11.86 1.48
C LEU A 60 11.15 -12.97 0.85
N GLY A 61 10.63 -14.20 0.84
CA GLY A 61 11.22 -15.32 0.14
C GLY A 61 10.92 -15.33 -1.37
N PRO A 62 11.78 -15.93 -2.22
CA PRO A 62 11.52 -16.06 -3.66
C PRO A 62 10.21 -16.80 -4.02
N LYS A 63 9.74 -17.69 -3.14
CA LYS A 63 8.51 -18.47 -3.35
C LYS A 63 7.24 -17.63 -3.18
N ASP A 64 7.29 -16.64 -2.28
CA ASP A 64 6.15 -15.81 -1.91
C ASP A 64 6.14 -14.46 -2.65
N LEU A 65 7.23 -14.18 -3.37
CA LEU A 65 7.46 -12.95 -4.11
C LEU A 65 6.28 -12.53 -5.00
N LYS A 66 5.72 -13.46 -5.78
CA LYS A 66 4.61 -13.10 -6.68
C LYS A 66 3.33 -12.73 -5.93
N ALA A 67 3.05 -13.41 -4.82
CA ALA A 67 1.90 -13.08 -3.98
C ALA A 67 2.10 -11.72 -3.29
N ALA A 68 3.31 -11.45 -2.81
CA ALA A 68 3.67 -10.17 -2.22
C ALA A 68 3.61 -9.01 -3.24
N GLU A 69 4.01 -9.24 -4.49
CA GLU A 69 3.85 -8.27 -5.59
C GLU A 69 2.38 -7.94 -5.87
N LEU A 70 1.50 -8.95 -5.92
CA LEU A 70 0.06 -8.73 -6.12
C LEU A 70 -0.55 -7.94 -4.96
N LEU A 71 -0.13 -8.22 -3.73
CA LEU A 71 -0.55 -7.46 -2.56
C LEU A 71 -0.06 -6.00 -2.62
N LEU A 72 1.17 -5.78 -3.11
CA LEU A 72 1.74 -4.45 -3.32
C LEU A 72 0.97 -3.67 -4.37
N GLU A 73 0.67 -4.27 -5.53
CA GLU A 73 -0.18 -3.69 -6.57
C GLU A 73 -1.56 -3.32 -6.03
N GLN A 74 -2.14 -4.18 -5.18
CA GLN A 74 -3.41 -3.90 -4.51
C GLN A 74 -3.31 -2.71 -3.55
N GLY A 75 -2.26 -2.62 -2.74
CA GLY A 75 -2.01 -1.50 -1.83
C GLY A 75 -1.88 -0.17 -2.57
N ILE A 76 -1.09 -0.15 -3.64
CA ILE A 76 -0.92 1.03 -4.51
C ILE A 76 -2.26 1.42 -5.14
N THR A 77 -3.01 0.47 -5.68
CA THR A 77 -4.33 0.72 -6.28
C THR A 77 -5.31 1.30 -5.26
N PHE A 78 -5.30 0.77 -4.03
CA PHE A 78 -6.17 1.24 -2.96
C PHE A 78 -5.85 2.69 -2.55
N ILE A 79 -4.58 3.05 -2.42
CA ILE A 79 -4.16 4.44 -2.16
C ILE A 79 -4.69 5.38 -3.27
N HIS A 80 -4.59 4.98 -4.54
CA HIS A 80 -5.13 5.79 -5.64
C HIS A 80 -6.65 5.98 -5.52
N LEU A 81 -7.39 4.93 -5.14
CA LEU A 81 -8.83 5.03 -4.92
C LEU A 81 -9.18 5.97 -3.76
N LEU A 82 -8.48 5.87 -2.63
CA LEU A 82 -8.67 6.77 -1.48
C LEU A 82 -8.39 8.23 -1.86
N ASN A 83 -7.30 8.49 -2.59
CA ASN A 83 -6.96 9.83 -3.08
C ASN A 83 -8.01 10.37 -4.06
N GLY A 84 -8.54 9.51 -4.93
CA GLY A 84 -9.63 9.85 -5.84
C GLY A 84 -10.93 10.19 -5.11
N ARG A 85 -11.29 9.40 -4.08
CA ARG A 85 -12.47 9.66 -3.24
C ARG A 85 -12.38 11.02 -2.54
N ARG A 86 -11.23 11.32 -1.92
CA ARG A 86 -10.95 12.59 -1.25
C ARG A 86 -11.04 13.78 -2.21
N LYS A 87 -10.40 13.69 -3.38
CA LYS A 87 -10.44 14.75 -4.40
C LYS A 87 -11.87 15.06 -4.89
N ASN A 88 -12.73 14.04 -4.91
CA ASN A 88 -14.11 14.19 -5.39
C ASN A 88 -15.11 14.56 -4.28
N GLY A 89 -14.68 14.68 -3.02
CA GLY A 89 -15.55 15.02 -1.89
C GLY A 89 -16.67 14.02 -1.62
N ILE A 90 -16.54 12.78 -2.10
CA ILE A 90 -17.59 11.76 -1.98
C ILE A 90 -17.47 11.08 -0.62
N SER A 91 -18.15 11.64 0.39
CA SER A 91 -18.56 10.89 1.58
C SER A 91 -19.73 9.99 1.20
N VAL A 92 -19.53 8.67 1.24
CA VAL A 92 -20.64 7.72 1.19
C VAL A 92 -20.98 7.40 2.64
N HIS A 93 -22.13 7.92 3.07
CA HIS A 93 -22.80 7.57 4.32
C HIS A 93 -23.12 6.08 4.40
#